data_AF-A0A0H4WWF9-F1
#
_entry.id   AF-A0A0H4WWF9-F1
#
_cell.length_a   1.000
_cell.length_b   1.000
_cell.length_c   1.000
_cell.angle_alpha   90.00
_cell.angle_beta   90.00
_cell.angle_gamma   90.00
#
_symmetry.space_group_name_H-M   'P 1'
#
loop_
_entity.id
_entity.type
_entity.pdbx_description
1 polymer ?
#
loop_
_entity_poly.entity_id
_entity_poly.type
_entity_poly.pdbx_seq_one_letter_code
_entity_poly.pdbx_strand_id
1 'polypeptide(L)'
;MAACPDQEERLDLHAAGALEDAEAVALMAHLESCEGCRRAFDASVELLALVALPPITAQEKSELEELPRRTLSEWRRSARKQGLGLRTLGGLVAAAAAVTLVLLVPGTWRFPGEARTAQPTAGAQPVEELDAETMAAIEAWAGLEPLDAMEDSDRWDEDFDFELGETL
;
A
#
# COMPACT_ATOMS: atom_id res chain seq x y z
N MET A 1 -14.43 -22.26 39.54
CA MET A 1 -15.44 -22.17 38.46
C MET A 1 -14.77 -21.60 37.23
N ALA A 2 -14.99 -22.21 36.07
CA ALA A 2 -14.50 -21.73 34.78
C ALA A 2 -15.22 -20.43 34.36
N ALA A 3 -14.68 -19.72 33.38
CA ALA A 3 -15.35 -18.57 32.77
C ALA A 3 -16.61 -19.00 32.00
N CYS A 4 -17.51 -18.06 31.76
CA CYS A 4 -18.66 -18.27 30.89
C CYS A 4 -18.19 -18.21 29.43
N PRO A 5 -18.52 -19.19 28.57
CA PRO A 5 -18.04 -19.24 27.18
C PRO A 5 -18.48 -18.01 26.38
N ASP A 6 -19.71 -17.54 26.61
CA ASP A 6 -20.28 -16.37 25.92
C ASP A 6 -19.59 -15.04 26.28
N GLN A 7 -18.68 -15.04 27.26
CA GLN A 7 -17.96 -13.85 27.69
C GLN A 7 -16.48 -13.86 27.30
N GLU A 8 -15.92 -14.99 26.85
CA GLU A 8 -14.47 -15.13 26.62
C GLU A 8 -13.92 -14.06 25.67
N GLU A 9 -14.54 -13.87 24.51
CA GLU A 9 -14.13 -12.85 23.53
C GLU A 9 -14.17 -11.43 24.12
N ARG A 10 -15.25 -11.11 24.85
CA ARG A 10 -15.42 -9.78 25.45
C ARG A 10 -14.40 -9.52 26.55
N LEU A 11 -14.01 -10.55 27.31
CA LEU A 11 -12.98 -10.46 28.34
C LEU A 11 -11.63 -10.13 27.72
N ASP A 12 -11.26 -10.81 26.63
CA ASP A 12 -9.99 -10.57 25.94
C ASP A 12 -9.94 -9.19 25.27
N LEU A 13 -11.03 -8.79 24.60
CA LEU A 13 -11.16 -7.44 24.01
C LEU A 13 -11.08 -6.36 25.08
N HIS A 14 -11.73 -6.56 26.23
CA HIS A 14 -11.68 -5.60 27.33
C HIS A 14 -10.28 -5.53 27.93
N ALA A 15 -9.61 -6.67 28.12
CA ALA A 15 -8.24 -6.73 28.62
C ALA A 15 -7.26 -6.04 27.66
N ALA A 16 -7.51 -6.10 26.35
CA ALA A 16 -6.74 -5.39 25.32
C ALA A 16 -7.11 -3.90 25.17
N GLY A 17 -8.11 -3.40 25.89
CA GLY A 17 -8.61 -2.02 25.76
C GLY A 17 -9.29 -1.75 24.40
N ALA A 18 -9.76 -2.79 23.72
CA ALA A 18 -10.37 -2.73 22.39
C ALA A 18 -11.90 -2.89 22.40
N LEU A 19 -12.50 -3.16 23.56
CA LEU A 19 -13.94 -3.29 23.71
C LEU A 19 -14.62 -1.91 23.72
N GLU A 20 -15.76 -1.78 23.05
CA GLU A 20 -16.53 -0.53 23.02
C GLU A 20 -17.08 -0.15 24.41
N ASP A 21 -17.21 1.15 24.68
CA ASP A 21 -17.62 1.67 25.99
C ASP A 21 -18.97 1.10 26.48
N ALA A 22 -19.96 0.96 25.58
CA ALA A 22 -21.27 0.43 25.92
C ALA A 22 -21.21 -1.06 26.32
N GLU A 23 -20.39 -1.83 25.63
CA GLU A 23 -20.19 -3.25 25.90
C GLU A 23 -19.33 -3.49 27.14
N ALA A 24 -18.37 -2.60 27.41
CA ALA A 24 -17.55 -2.62 28.61
C ALA A 24 -18.40 -2.45 29.87
N VAL A 25 -19.37 -1.53 29.87
CA VAL A 25 -20.28 -1.34 31.02
C VAL A 25 -21.07 -2.61 31.35
N ALA A 26 -21.61 -3.28 30.33
CA ALA A 26 -22.34 -4.54 30.53
C ALA A 26 -21.43 -5.67 31.03
N LEU A 27 -20.20 -5.75 30.52
CA LEU A 27 -19.22 -6.74 30.97
C LEU A 27 -18.79 -6.50 32.42
N MET A 28 -18.56 -5.24 32.82
CA MET A 28 -18.22 -4.91 34.21
C MET A 28 -19.30 -5.35 35.20
N ALA A 29 -20.58 -5.13 34.86
CA ALA A 29 -21.69 -5.62 35.69
C ALA A 29 -21.69 -7.15 35.83
N HIS A 30 -21.32 -7.88 34.77
CA HIS A 30 -21.15 -9.33 34.84
C HIS A 30 -19.97 -9.72 35.75
N LEU A 31 -18.82 -9.04 35.61
CA LEU A 31 -17.62 -9.28 36.42
C LEU A 31 -17.84 -9.06 37.91
N GLU A 32 -18.72 -8.13 38.31
CA GLU A 32 -19.09 -7.94 39.72
C GLU A 32 -19.66 -9.23 40.34
N SER A 33 -20.52 -9.93 39.60
CA SER A 33 -21.25 -11.11 40.07
C SER A 33 -20.58 -12.46 39.76
N CYS A 34 -19.70 -12.53 38.76
CA CYS A 34 -19.11 -13.79 38.29
C CYS A 34 -17.62 -13.90 38.62
N GLU A 35 -17.26 -14.70 39.64
CA GLU A 35 -15.87 -14.94 40.03
C GLU A 35 -15.05 -15.69 38.97
N GLY A 36 -15.70 -16.55 38.16
CA GLY A 36 -15.05 -17.27 37.06
C GLY A 36 -14.50 -16.33 36.00
N CYS A 37 -15.35 -15.43 35.51
CA CYS A 37 -14.97 -14.43 34.51
C CYS A 37 -13.98 -13.39 35.06
N ARG A 38 -14.08 -13.04 36.35
CA ARG A 38 -13.10 -12.15 37.01
C ARG A 38 -11.69 -12.74 36.99
N ARG A 39 -11.55 -14.02 37.38
CA ARG A 39 -10.26 -14.72 37.34
C ARG A 39 -9.71 -14.86 35.91
N ALA A 40 -10.58 -15.08 34.92
CA ALA A 40 -10.17 -15.15 33.53
C ALA A 40 -9.71 -13.78 33.00
N PHE A 41 -10.44 -12.72 33.32
CA PHE A 41 -10.05 -11.35 32.99
C PHE A 41 -8.67 -11.00 33.57
N ASP A 42 -8.44 -11.26 34.86
CA ASP A 42 -7.16 -11.00 35.51
C ASP A 42 -6.01 -11.76 34.83
N ALA A 43 -6.24 -13.01 34.40
CA ALA A 43 -5.26 -13.81 33.66
C ALA A 43 -4.97 -13.25 32.26
N SER A 44 -5.99 -12.80 31.53
CA SER A 44 -5.81 -12.14 30.23
C SER A 44 -5.02 -10.82 30.38
N VAL A 45 -5.32 -10.02 31.40
CA VAL A 45 -4.58 -8.79 31.72
C VAL A 45 -3.12 -9.09 32.06
N GLU A 46 -2.85 -10.11 32.87
CA GLU A 46 -1.49 -10.54 33.21
C GLU A 46 -0.72 -10.97 31.96
N LEU A 47 -1.33 -11.78 31.10
CA LEU A 47 -0.72 -12.24 29.85
C LEU A 47 -0.42 -11.06 28.92
N LEU A 48 -1.36 -10.14 28.76
CA LEU A 48 -1.18 -8.96 27.91
C LEU A 48 -0.11 -8.02 28.47
N ALA A 49 0.04 -7.92 29.79
CA ALA A 49 1.11 -7.14 30.40
C ALA A 49 2.51 -7.68 30.05
N LEU A 50 2.66 -8.98 29.77
CA LEU A 50 3.94 -9.57 29.34
C LEU A 50 4.34 -9.18 27.91
N VAL A 51 3.36 -8.89 27.05
CA VAL A 51 3.58 -8.51 25.64
C VAL A 51 3.37 -7.01 25.39
N ALA A 52 2.91 -6.27 26.41
CA ALA A 52 2.67 -4.85 26.32
C ALA A 52 3.98 -4.12 25.98
N LEU A 53 4.01 -3.51 24.80
CA LEU A 53 5.08 -2.60 24.42
C LEU A 53 5.01 -1.35 25.32
N PRO A 54 6.17 -0.77 25.69
CA PRO A 54 6.17 0.51 26.39
C PRO A 54 5.42 1.56 25.55
N PRO A 55 4.77 2.54 26.19
CA PRO A 55 4.09 3.60 25.46
C PRO A 55 5.10 4.34 24.58
N ILE A 56 4.68 4.65 23.36
CA ILE A 56 5.53 5.37 22.41
C ILE A 56 6.00 6.70 23.01
N THR A 57 7.30 6.95 22.94
CA THR A 57 7.89 8.19 23.44
C THR A 57 7.53 9.35 22.51
N ALA A 58 7.54 10.58 23.04
CA ALA A 58 7.32 11.78 22.23
C ALA A 58 8.34 11.92 21.08
N GLN A 59 9.56 11.43 21.30
CA GLN A 59 10.60 11.40 20.27
C GLN A 59 10.23 10.43 19.14
N GLU A 60 9.93 9.17 19.46
CA GLU A 60 9.55 8.17 18.45
C GLU A 60 8.32 8.62 17.64
N LYS A 61 7.35 9.24 18.31
CA LYS A 61 6.18 9.81 17.64
C LYS A 61 6.59 10.88 16.62
N SER A 62 7.48 11.80 16.99
CA SER A 62 7.99 12.82 16.07
C SER A 62 8.78 12.24 14.90
N GLU A 63 9.52 11.15 15.13
CA GLU A 63 10.27 10.45 14.09
C GLU A 63 9.34 9.74 13.10
N LEU A 64 8.26 9.10 13.58
CA LEU A 64 7.21 8.51 12.75
C LEU A 64 6.47 9.56 11.91
N GLU A 65 6.13 10.71 12.50
CA GLU A 65 5.46 11.80 11.79
C GLU A 65 6.31 12.40 10.67
N GLU A 66 7.64 12.41 10.83
CA GLU A 66 8.57 12.94 9.82
C GLU A 66 8.96 11.90 8.75
N LEU A 67 8.66 10.62 8.99
CA LEU A 67 9.01 9.51 8.09
C LEU A 67 8.46 9.68 6.67
N PRO A 68 7.17 10.03 6.44
CA PRO A 68 6.64 10.22 5.08
C PRO A 68 7.38 11.32 4.30
N ARG A 69 7.72 12.43 4.97
CA ARG A 69 8.43 13.55 4.36
C ARG A 69 9.85 13.14 3.95
N ARG A 70 10.57 12.45 4.84
CA ARG A 70 11.92 11.93 4.55
C ARG A 70 11.87 10.94 3.39
N THR A 71 10.96 9.98 3.42
CA THR A 71 10.79 8.98 2.36
C THR A 71 10.48 9.63 1.01
N LEU A 72 9.54 10.58 0.97
CA LEU A 72 9.22 11.31 -0.27
C LEU A 72 10.40 12.13 -0.79
N SER A 73 11.17 12.76 0.11
CA SER A 73 12.32 13.57 -0.27
C SER A 73 13.43 12.73 -0.90
N GLU A 74 13.72 11.56 -0.34
CA GLU A 74 14.73 10.63 -0.88
C GLU A 74 14.26 9.99 -2.18
N TRP A 75 12.98 9.62 -2.26
CA TRP A 75 12.39 9.12 -3.50
C TRP A 75 12.51 10.14 -4.65
N ARG A 76 12.12 11.41 -4.41
CA ARG A 76 12.27 12.49 -5.41
C ARG A 76 13.73 12.70 -5.82
N ARG A 77 14.66 12.60 -4.87
CA ARG A 77 16.10 12.74 -5.15
C ARG A 77 16.61 11.60 -6.02
N SER A 78 16.18 10.37 -5.76
CA SER A 78 16.51 9.20 -6.56
C SER A 78 15.94 9.29 -7.98
N ALA A 79 14.66 9.63 -8.11
CA ALA A 79 13.99 9.80 -9.39
C ALA A 79 14.68 10.85 -10.28
N ARG A 80 15.11 11.98 -9.69
CA ARG A 80 15.87 13.02 -10.42
C ARG A 80 17.20 12.50 -10.94
N LYS A 81 17.95 11.73 -10.14
CA LYS A 81 19.24 11.15 -10.55
C LYS A 81 19.08 10.16 -11.70
N GLN A 82 18.06 9.31 -11.65
CA GLN A 82 17.75 8.36 -12.72
C GLN A 82 17.38 9.08 -14.03
N GLY A 83 16.52 10.11 -13.96
CA GLY A 83 16.15 10.90 -15.14
C GLY A 83 17.33 11.66 -15.78
N LEU A 84 18.31 12.11 -14.97
CA LEU A 84 19.55 12.70 -15.48
C LEU A 84 20.42 11.67 -16.22
N GLY A 85 20.57 10.45 -15.67
CA GLY A 85 21.35 9.38 -16.29
C GLY A 85 20.81 8.97 -17.67
N LEU A 86 19.49 8.80 -17.77
CA LEU A 86 18.79 8.49 -19.02
C LEU A 86 18.97 9.60 -20.07
N ARG A 87 18.88 10.88 -19.67
CA ARG A 87 19.10 12.03 -20.56
C ARG A 87 20.54 12.12 -21.07
N THR A 88 21.53 11.87 -20.21
CA THR A 88 22.94 11.90 -20.62
C THR A 88 23.28 10.77 -21.58
N LEU A 89 22.76 9.56 -21.34
CA LEU A 89 22.95 8.43 -22.25
C LEU A 89 22.24 8.66 -23.59
N GLY A 90 21.00 9.16 -23.58
CA GLY A 90 20.27 9.52 -24.79
C GLY A 90 21.00 10.59 -25.62
N GLY A 91 21.58 11.61 -24.97
CA GLY A 91 22.38 12.64 -25.63
C GLY A 91 23.65 12.08 -26.29
N LEU A 92 24.35 11.14 -25.63
CA LEU A 92 25.54 10.48 -26.20
C LEU A 92 25.19 9.59 -27.40
N VAL A 93 24.10 8.84 -27.31
CA VAL A 93 23.60 8.01 -28.43
C VAL A 93 23.20 8.88 -29.62
N ALA A 94 22.49 9.98 -29.38
CA ALA A 94 22.11 10.92 -30.44
C ALA A 94 23.33 11.58 -31.10
N ALA A 95 24.33 11.99 -30.31
CA ALA A 95 25.58 12.54 -30.84
C ALA A 95 26.36 11.51 -31.67
N ALA A 96 26.44 10.26 -31.21
CA ALA A 96 27.07 9.17 -31.95
C ALA A 96 26.33 8.90 -33.28
N ALA A 97 25.00 8.87 -33.27
CA ALA A 97 24.18 8.70 -34.47
C ALA A 97 24.32 9.86 -35.47
N ALA A 98 24.46 11.10 -34.99
CA ALA A 98 24.73 12.25 -35.85
C ALA A 98 26.12 12.16 -36.50
N VAL A 99 27.15 11.77 -35.74
CA VAL A 99 28.51 11.58 -36.26
C VAL A 99 28.55 10.44 -37.28
N THR A 100 27.86 9.32 -37.05
CA THR A 100 27.79 8.24 -38.04
C THR A 100 27.07 8.68 -39.30
N LEU A 101 25.97 9.44 -39.21
CA LEU A 101 25.29 10.03 -40.37
C LEU A 101 26.20 10.97 -41.19
N VAL A 102 27.00 11.80 -40.53
CA VAL A 102 27.97 12.69 -41.20
C VAL A 102 29.08 11.90 -41.90
N LEU A 103 29.53 10.79 -41.32
CA LEU A 103 30.59 9.95 -41.90
C LEU A 103 30.09 9.01 -43.00
N LEU A 104 28.81 8.61 -42.99
CA LEU A 104 28.23 7.65 -43.93
C LEU A 104 27.68 8.30 -45.22
N VAL A 105 27.64 9.64 -45.30
CA VAL A 105 27.27 10.37 -46.52
C VAL A 105 28.54 10.96 -47.16
N PRO A 106 29.22 10.24 -48.06
CA PRO A 106 30.31 10.81 -48.82
C PRO A 106 29.72 11.70 -49.92
N GLY A 107 29.94 13.02 -49.84
CA GLY A 107 29.87 13.89 -51.02
C GLY A 107 28.81 14.99 -51.09
N THR A 108 28.20 15.43 -49.99
CA THR A 108 27.31 16.61 -50.02
C THR A 108 27.74 17.73 -49.07
N TRP A 109 29.00 18.17 -49.19
CA TRP A 109 29.35 19.54 -48.81
C TRP A 109 28.76 20.52 -49.85
N ARG A 110 27.47 20.80 -49.75
CA ARG A 110 26.88 22.03 -50.26
C ARG A 110 26.66 22.96 -49.07
N PHE A 111 27.44 24.04 -49.04
CA PHE A 111 27.13 25.22 -48.22
C PHE A 111 25.67 25.62 -48.43
N PRO A 112 24.86 25.81 -47.37
CA PRO A 112 23.63 26.56 -47.48
C PRO A 112 23.87 27.98 -46.98
N GLY A 113 23.88 28.91 -47.92
CA GLY A 113 23.39 30.26 -47.65
C GLY A 113 21.89 30.22 -47.32
N GLU A 114 21.47 31.29 -46.65
CA GLU A 114 20.10 31.66 -46.31
C GLU A 114 19.33 30.76 -45.32
N ALA A 115 19.27 31.30 -44.10
CA ALA A 115 18.34 30.96 -43.04
C ALA A 115 16.90 30.97 -43.56
N ARG A 116 16.32 29.79 -43.74
CA ARG A 116 14.88 29.61 -43.75
C ARG A 116 14.46 29.36 -42.30
N THR A 117 13.89 30.39 -41.67
CA THR A 117 13.21 30.28 -40.38
C THR A 117 12.07 29.28 -40.49
N ALA A 118 12.32 28.02 -40.10
CA ALA A 118 11.27 27.08 -39.77
C ALA A 118 10.86 27.34 -38.32
N GLN A 119 9.60 27.70 -38.13
CA GLN A 119 8.93 27.79 -36.84
C GLN A 119 9.18 26.51 -36.02
N PRO A 120 9.52 26.62 -34.72
CA PRO A 120 9.39 25.49 -33.83
C PRO A 120 7.89 25.25 -33.63
N THR A 121 7.34 24.25 -34.33
CA THR A 121 6.09 23.63 -33.91
C THR A 121 6.37 23.07 -32.53
N ALA A 122 5.82 23.73 -31.52
CA ALA A 122 5.75 23.23 -30.17
C ALA A 122 4.96 21.91 -30.21
N GLY A 123 5.68 20.81 -30.39
CA GLY A 123 5.20 19.49 -30.05
C GLY A 123 5.08 19.46 -28.53
N ALA A 124 3.92 19.86 -28.03
CA ALA A 124 3.44 19.36 -26.76
C ALA A 124 3.48 17.82 -26.89
N GLN A 125 4.49 17.21 -26.25
CA GLN A 125 4.47 15.78 -26.01
C GLN A 125 3.14 15.50 -25.29
N PRO A 126 2.31 14.57 -25.79
CA PRO A 126 1.12 14.19 -25.05
C PRO A 126 1.58 13.72 -23.67
N VAL A 127 0.85 14.13 -22.64
CA VAL A 127 0.95 13.48 -21.33
C VAL A 127 0.72 12.01 -21.63
N GLU A 128 1.77 11.21 -21.49
CA GLU A 128 1.76 9.78 -21.74
C GLU A 128 0.60 9.20 -20.92
N GLU A 129 -0.46 8.82 -21.63
CA GLU A 129 -1.63 8.17 -21.07
C GLU A 129 -1.09 6.91 -20.39
N LEU A 130 -1.23 6.85 -19.06
CA LEU A 130 -0.74 5.73 -18.27
C LEU A 130 -1.28 4.46 -18.89
N ASP A 131 -0.38 3.59 -19.34
CA ASP A 131 -0.78 2.35 -20.00
C ASP A 131 -1.59 1.48 -19.02
N ALA A 132 -2.50 0.68 -19.57
CA ALA A 132 -3.39 -0.19 -18.81
C ALA A 132 -2.64 -1.17 -17.91
N GLU A 133 -1.44 -1.62 -18.29
CA GLU A 133 -0.57 -2.47 -17.47
C GLU A 133 -0.06 -1.71 -16.23
N THR A 134 0.32 -0.45 -16.39
CA THR A 134 0.74 0.42 -15.28
C THR A 134 -0.44 0.71 -14.33
N MET A 135 -1.64 0.93 -14.86
CA MET A 135 -2.86 1.11 -14.05
C MET A 135 -3.21 -0.17 -13.26
N ALA A 136 -3.18 -1.33 -13.92
CA ALA A 136 -3.43 -2.62 -13.28
C ALA A 136 -2.39 -2.95 -12.19
N ALA A 137 -1.12 -2.57 -12.39
CA ALA A 137 -0.07 -2.74 -11.38
C ALA A 137 -0.31 -1.87 -10.14
N ILE A 138 -0.85 -0.67 -10.30
CA ILE A 138 -1.22 0.22 -9.19
C ILE A 138 -2.42 -0.35 -8.43
N GLU A 139 -3.44 -0.84 -9.14
CA GLU A 139 -4.64 -1.45 -8.54
C GLU A 139 -4.30 -2.72 -7.75
N ALA A 140 -3.43 -3.58 -8.29
CA ALA A 140 -2.94 -4.78 -7.62
C ALA A 140 -2.14 -4.47 -6.34
N TRP A 141 -1.39 -3.36 -6.31
CA TRP A 141 -0.67 -2.91 -5.10
C TRP A 141 -1.59 -2.24 -4.08
N ALA A 142 -2.64 -1.57 -4.54
CA ALA A 142 -3.61 -0.88 -3.69
C ALA A 142 -4.61 -1.84 -3.02
N GLY A 143 -4.63 -3.12 -3.39
CA GLY A 143 -5.64 -4.08 -2.91
C GLY A 143 -7.07 -3.71 -3.32
N LEU A 144 -7.20 -2.84 -4.33
CA LEU A 144 -8.49 -2.50 -4.92
C LEU A 144 -8.79 -3.58 -5.96
N GLU A 145 -9.62 -4.54 -5.58
CA GLU A 145 -10.17 -5.49 -6.51
C GLU A 145 -10.88 -4.73 -7.66
N PRO A 146 -10.68 -5.12 -8.94
CA PRO A 146 -11.29 -4.41 -10.07
C PRO A 146 -12.81 -4.36 -9.88
N LEU A 147 -13.39 -3.15 -9.89
CA LEU A 147 -14.84 -2.94 -9.73
C LEU A 147 -15.69 -3.65 -10.80
N ASP A 148 -15.08 -4.08 -11.90
CA ASP A 148 -15.74 -4.81 -12.98
C ASP A 148 -15.87 -6.33 -12.71
N ALA A 149 -15.25 -6.86 -11.65
CA ALA A 149 -15.37 -8.27 -11.27
C ALA A 149 -16.62 -8.57 -10.42
N MET A 150 -17.42 -7.57 -10.05
CA MET A 150 -18.59 -7.71 -9.19
C MET A 150 -19.93 -7.94 -9.92
N GLU A 151 -19.95 -8.19 -11.24
CA GLU A 151 -21.20 -8.47 -11.96
C GLU A 151 -21.69 -9.93 -11.89
N ASP A 152 -20.96 -10.85 -11.25
CA ASP A 152 -21.28 -12.29 -11.22
C ASP A 152 -21.36 -12.92 -9.81
N SER A 153 -21.60 -12.11 -8.75
CA SER A 153 -21.66 -12.61 -7.37
C SER A 153 -22.98 -13.29 -6.96
N ASP A 154 -23.85 -13.66 -7.90
CA ASP A 154 -25.14 -14.31 -7.64
C ASP A 154 -25.09 -15.86 -7.73
N ARG A 155 -23.90 -16.49 -7.69
CA ARG A 155 -23.74 -17.95 -7.91
C ARG A 155 -23.36 -18.80 -6.69
N TRP A 156 -23.29 -18.24 -5.49
CA TRP A 156 -22.74 -18.97 -4.31
C TRP A 156 -23.78 -19.46 -3.28
N ASP A 157 -25.07 -19.56 -3.63
CA ASP A 157 -26.11 -19.95 -2.67
C ASP A 157 -26.66 -21.39 -2.79
N GLU A 158 -26.08 -22.27 -3.61
CA GLU A 158 -26.60 -23.64 -3.73
C GLU A 158 -25.46 -24.67 -3.64
N ASP A 159 -25.57 -25.60 -2.67
CA ASP A 159 -24.81 -26.85 -2.51
C ASP A 159 -23.72 -26.95 -1.42
N PHE A 160 -23.98 -26.48 -0.20
CA PHE A 160 -23.37 -27.07 1.00
C PHE A 160 -24.39 -27.89 1.82
N ASP A 161 -24.88 -28.98 1.22
CA ASP A 161 -25.50 -30.09 1.96
C ASP A 161 -24.39 -30.93 2.60
N PHE A 162 -24.00 -30.59 3.83
CA PHE A 162 -23.06 -31.38 4.62
C PHE A 162 -23.82 -32.50 5.35
N GLU A 163 -23.87 -33.68 4.72
CA GLU A 163 -24.46 -34.90 5.28
C GLU A 163 -23.61 -35.44 6.45
N LEU A 164 -23.98 -35.07 7.68
CA LEU A 164 -23.35 -35.51 8.92
C LEU A 164 -24.05 -36.79 9.42
N GLY A 165 -23.75 -37.91 8.76
CA GLY A 165 -24.32 -39.23 9.05
C GLY A 165 -23.32 -40.24 9.64
N GLU A 166 -23.50 -40.55 10.92
CA GLU A 166 -23.29 -41.84 11.60
C GLU A 166 -22.00 -42.67 11.37
N THR A 167 -21.14 -42.70 12.40
CA THR A 167 -20.48 -43.96 12.81
C THR A 167 -20.48 -44.09 14.34
N LEU A 168 -21.33 -44.99 14.84
CA LEU A 168 -21.22 -45.66 16.14
C LEU A 168 -20.72 -47.09 15.91
#